data_AF-A0A2V7K180-F1
#
_entry.id   AF-A0A2V7K180-F1
#
_cell.length_a   1.000
_cell.length_b   1.000
_cell.length_c   1.000
_cell.angle_alpha   90.00
_cell.angle_beta   90.00
_cell.angle_gamma   90.00
#
_symmetry.space_group_name_H-M   'P 1'
#
loop_
_entity.id
_entity.type
_entity.pdbx_description
1 polymer ?
#
loop_
_entity_poly.entity_id
_entity_poly.type
_entity_poly.pdbx_seq_one_letter_code
_entity_poly.pdbx_strand_id
1 'polypeptide(L)'
;MSVTPLDSAAKLPRDFEGMFVEEFRSHFKAPTHLPLSVVVGFPPCDSLGARCAGGFLNVGAIAYATAHNDGKLSDIHIVDAALTPSLADSVAAALRALSNTASVPFGGDAESVPLVMELTAEEYPDSVPPERRVFKAKVPRYNVPFRYATMPAAGVDAAFPFTARLAGVGDSVTIAFTVDANGMIAPESLELVRATYRDFVSSVLDALGKTRYHPAYLGDCPVATRMKQRFLFKVPD
;
A
#
# COMPACT_ATOMS: atom_id res chain seq x y z
N MET A 1 4.56 -1.85 -12.07
CA MET A 1 4.34 -2.98 -11.14
C MET A 1 5.70 -3.46 -10.69
N SER A 2 5.86 -3.64 -9.38
CA SER A 2 7.01 -4.30 -8.77
C SER A 2 6.57 -5.61 -8.13
N VAL A 3 7.48 -6.58 -8.05
CA VAL A 3 7.26 -7.86 -7.36
C VAL A 3 8.50 -8.15 -6.52
N THR A 4 8.34 -8.18 -5.19
CA THR A 4 9.46 -8.39 -4.29
C THR A 4 9.11 -9.39 -3.20
N PRO A 5 10.09 -10.12 -2.64
CA PRO A 5 9.86 -10.93 -1.45
C PRO A 5 9.47 -10.05 -0.27
N LEU A 6 8.51 -10.51 0.53
CA LEU A 6 8.19 -9.87 1.80
C LEU A 6 9.36 -10.01 2.80
N ASP A 7 10.05 -11.15 2.77
CA ASP A 7 11.31 -11.34 3.50
C ASP A 7 12.50 -10.97 2.62
N SER A 8 13.18 -9.87 2.97
CA SER A 8 14.39 -9.41 2.26
C SER A 8 15.54 -10.43 2.22
N ALA A 9 15.54 -11.46 3.09
CA ALA A 9 16.52 -12.54 3.05
C ALA A 9 16.20 -13.58 1.96
N ALA A 10 14.94 -13.72 1.56
CA ALA A 10 14.54 -14.59 0.47
C ALA A 10 15.05 -14.06 -0.86
N LYS A 11 15.59 -14.96 -1.70
CA LYS A 11 16.13 -14.60 -3.01
C LYS A 11 15.22 -15.15 -4.10
N LEU A 12 14.76 -14.27 -4.97
CA LEU A 12 14.09 -14.68 -6.22
C LEU A 12 15.13 -14.79 -7.34
N PRO A 13 14.87 -15.63 -8.36
CA PRO A 13 15.64 -15.62 -9.60
C PRO A 13 15.70 -14.20 -10.19
N ARG A 14 16.83 -13.85 -10.80
CA ARG A 14 17.09 -12.49 -11.32
C ARG A 14 15.99 -11.96 -12.25
N ASP A 15 15.40 -12.84 -13.06
CA ASP A 15 14.38 -12.48 -14.05
C ASP A 15 12.95 -12.82 -13.60
N PHE A 16 12.76 -13.26 -12.34
CA PHE A 16 11.45 -13.67 -11.82
C PHE A 16 10.41 -12.57 -11.96
N GLU A 17 10.72 -11.34 -11.54
CA GLU A 17 9.80 -10.20 -11.64
C GLU A 17 9.39 -9.95 -13.10
N GLY A 18 10.32 -10.08 -14.05
CA GLY A 18 10.04 -9.91 -15.48
C GLY A 18 9.03 -10.94 -15.99
N MET A 19 9.29 -12.22 -15.74
CA MET A 19 8.40 -13.33 -16.13
C MET A 19 7.05 -13.22 -15.43
N PHE A 20 7.05 -12.90 -14.13
CA PHE A 20 5.83 -12.73 -13.36
C PHE A 20 4.95 -11.63 -13.94
N VAL A 21 5.52 -10.44 -14.21
CA VAL A 21 4.72 -9.32 -14.71
C VAL A 21 4.26 -9.57 -16.15
N GLU A 22 5.06 -10.24 -16.99
CA GLU A 22 4.63 -10.64 -18.33
C GLU A 22 3.42 -11.57 -18.29
N GLU A 23 3.46 -12.59 -17.45
CA GLU A 23 2.33 -13.50 -17.29
C GLU A 23 1.13 -12.83 -16.61
N PHE A 24 1.37 -12.00 -15.58
CA PHE A 24 0.30 -11.21 -14.96
C PHE A 24 -0.45 -10.37 -15.99
N ARG A 25 0.28 -9.76 -16.94
CA ARG A 25 -0.31 -8.95 -18.02
C ARG A 25 -1.15 -9.77 -19.00
N SER A 26 -0.86 -11.05 -19.20
CA SER A 26 -1.66 -11.91 -20.09
C SER A 26 -3.05 -12.20 -19.50
N HIS A 27 -3.18 -12.17 -18.17
CA HIS A 27 -4.44 -12.38 -17.44
C HIS A 27 -5.11 -11.07 -16.98
N PHE A 28 -4.36 -9.98 -16.86
CA PHE A 28 -4.87 -8.70 -16.37
C PHE A 28 -5.78 -8.00 -17.37
N LYS A 29 -6.98 -7.65 -16.91
CA LYS A 29 -7.94 -6.84 -17.66
C LYS A 29 -8.08 -5.49 -16.99
N ALA A 30 -7.55 -4.44 -17.63
CA ALA A 30 -7.69 -3.08 -17.14
C ALA A 30 -9.19 -2.70 -17.03
N PRO A 31 -9.64 -2.13 -15.90
CA PRO A 31 -11.01 -1.67 -15.75
C PRO A 31 -11.36 -0.62 -16.81
N THR A 32 -12.57 -0.68 -17.36
CA THR A 32 -13.10 0.37 -18.27
C THR A 32 -13.42 1.66 -17.51
N HIS A 33 -13.70 1.55 -16.21
CA HIS A 33 -13.97 2.66 -15.31
C HIS A 33 -13.05 2.57 -14.08
N LEU A 34 -12.39 3.69 -13.79
CA LEU A 34 -11.52 3.86 -12.63
C LEU A 34 -12.12 4.97 -11.76
N PRO A 35 -12.93 4.63 -10.73
CA PRO A 35 -13.50 5.61 -9.82
C PRO A 35 -12.42 6.12 -8.85
N LEU A 36 -11.45 6.87 -9.37
CA LEU A 36 -10.32 7.36 -8.59
C LEU A 36 -10.79 8.44 -7.61
N SER A 37 -10.58 8.20 -6.32
CA SER A 37 -11.09 9.07 -5.23
C SER A 37 -9.99 9.56 -4.29
N VAL A 38 -8.82 8.92 -4.29
CA VAL A 38 -7.68 9.27 -3.46
C VAL A 38 -6.80 10.29 -4.18
N VAL A 39 -6.47 11.38 -3.53
CA VAL A 39 -5.60 12.45 -4.06
C VAL A 39 -4.23 12.39 -3.39
N VAL A 40 -3.17 12.57 -4.19
CA VAL A 40 -1.79 12.72 -3.73
C VAL A 40 -1.26 14.08 -4.22
N GLY A 41 -0.46 14.75 -3.39
CA GLY A 41 0.17 16.01 -3.75
C GLY A 41 1.28 15.84 -4.78
N PHE A 42 1.48 16.83 -5.65
CA PHE A 42 2.65 16.88 -6.54
C PHE A 42 3.49 18.14 -6.27
N PRO A 43 4.81 18.07 -6.48
CA PRO A 43 5.73 19.15 -6.13
C PRO A 43 5.50 20.45 -6.93
N PRO A 44 5.95 21.60 -6.42
CA PRO A 44 6.65 21.76 -5.15
C PRO A 44 5.71 21.57 -3.95
N CYS A 45 6.26 21.01 -2.87
CA CYS A 45 5.61 20.95 -1.57
C CYS A 45 6.41 21.76 -0.55
N ASP A 46 5.78 22.14 0.57
CA ASP A 46 6.46 22.79 1.68
C ASP A 46 7.51 21.87 2.33
N SER A 47 8.31 22.41 3.26
CA SER A 47 9.41 21.68 3.90
C SER A 47 8.96 20.44 4.69
N LEU A 48 7.67 20.37 5.06
CA LEU A 48 7.08 19.24 5.77
C LEU A 48 6.38 18.25 4.82
N GLY A 49 6.28 18.58 3.52
CA GLY A 49 5.49 17.82 2.55
C GLY A 49 3.98 17.88 2.82
N ALA A 50 3.51 18.76 3.70
CA ALA A 50 2.13 18.82 4.15
C ALA A 50 1.24 19.63 3.19
N ARG A 51 1.84 20.55 2.43
CA ARG A 51 1.15 21.38 1.43
C ARG A 51 1.88 21.31 0.11
N CYS A 52 1.15 21.11 -0.98
CA CYS A 52 1.70 20.98 -2.33
C CYS A 52 1.01 21.95 -3.30
N ALA A 53 1.71 22.29 -4.39
CA ALA A 53 1.20 23.19 -5.42
C ALA A 53 -0.04 22.66 -6.14
N GLY A 54 -0.19 21.34 -6.17
CA GLY A 54 -1.39 20.69 -6.70
C GLY A 54 -1.54 19.25 -6.24
N GLY A 55 -2.57 18.58 -6.77
CA GLY A 55 -2.82 17.17 -6.53
C GLY A 55 -3.17 16.42 -7.81
N PHE A 56 -3.02 15.10 -7.79
CA PHE A 56 -3.49 14.20 -8.84
C PHE A 56 -4.15 12.97 -8.21
N LEU A 57 -5.00 12.29 -8.97
CA LEU A 57 -5.68 11.10 -8.47
C LEU A 57 -4.68 9.93 -8.41
N ASN A 58 -4.63 9.26 -7.27
CA ASN A 58 -3.82 8.08 -7.08
C ASN A 58 -4.37 6.94 -7.93
N VAL A 59 -3.47 6.12 -8.46
CA VAL A 59 -3.80 4.85 -9.10
C VAL A 59 -2.86 3.83 -8.51
N GLY A 60 -3.41 2.86 -7.78
CA GLY A 60 -2.59 1.77 -7.32
C GLY A 60 -3.35 0.73 -6.52
N ALA A 61 -2.71 -0.43 -6.41
CA ALA A 61 -3.17 -1.56 -5.63
C ALA A 61 -1.94 -2.28 -5.09
N ILE A 62 -2.07 -2.86 -3.91
CA ILE A 62 -1.01 -3.68 -3.30
C ILE A 62 -1.59 -5.07 -3.12
N ALA A 63 -0.83 -6.08 -3.48
CA ALA A 63 -1.21 -7.47 -3.30
C ALA A 63 -0.14 -8.22 -2.54
N TYR A 64 -0.58 -9.14 -1.69
CA TYR A 64 0.23 -10.11 -0.99
C TYR A 64 -0.17 -11.49 -1.48
N ALA A 65 0.79 -12.37 -1.70
CA ALA A 65 0.54 -13.77 -2.03
C ALA A 65 1.74 -14.61 -1.64
N THR A 66 1.53 -15.89 -1.37
CA THR A 66 2.61 -16.87 -1.21
C THR A 66 2.84 -17.54 -2.56
N ALA A 67 4.00 -17.32 -3.18
CA ALA A 67 4.38 -18.06 -4.38
C ALA A 67 4.96 -19.41 -3.97
N HIS A 68 4.59 -20.47 -4.70
CA HIS A 68 5.12 -21.82 -4.54
C HIS A 68 6.07 -22.17 -5.68
N ASN A 69 7.05 -23.04 -5.43
CA ASN A 69 8.04 -23.43 -6.44
C ASN A 69 7.41 -24.14 -7.67
N ASP A 70 6.19 -24.67 -7.53
CA ASP A 70 5.39 -25.23 -8.61
C ASP A 70 4.71 -24.17 -9.50
N GLY A 71 4.90 -22.87 -9.19
CA GLY A 71 4.36 -21.74 -9.93
C GLY A 71 2.97 -21.28 -9.49
N LYS A 72 2.35 -21.94 -8.50
CA LYS A 72 1.06 -21.50 -7.93
C LYS A 72 1.22 -20.35 -6.94
N LEU A 73 0.11 -19.65 -6.72
CA LEU A 73 -0.03 -18.64 -5.67
C LEU A 73 -1.09 -19.07 -4.65
N SER A 74 -0.81 -18.95 -3.36
CA SER A 74 -1.80 -19.04 -2.28
C SER A 74 -1.87 -17.74 -1.48
N ASP A 75 -2.80 -17.66 -0.52
CA ASP A 75 -2.91 -16.54 0.44
C ASP A 75 -2.97 -15.16 -0.23
N ILE A 76 -3.73 -15.08 -1.33
CA ILE A 76 -3.87 -13.86 -2.12
C ILE A 76 -4.74 -12.86 -1.34
N HIS A 77 -4.11 -11.77 -0.88
CA HIS A 77 -4.75 -10.65 -0.21
C HIS A 77 -4.49 -9.36 -0.97
N ILE A 78 -5.53 -8.55 -1.21
CA ILE A 78 -5.42 -7.27 -1.91
C ILE A 78 -5.73 -6.15 -0.93
N VAL A 79 -4.92 -5.10 -0.97
CA VAL A 79 -5.13 -3.82 -0.28
C VAL A 79 -5.48 -2.77 -1.33
N ASP A 80 -6.65 -2.16 -1.19
CA ASP A 80 -7.10 -1.10 -2.09
C ASP A 80 -6.50 0.25 -1.69
N ALA A 81 -5.24 0.44 -2.08
CA ALA A 81 -4.47 1.61 -1.69
C ALA A 81 -5.02 2.94 -2.26
N ALA A 82 -5.78 2.89 -3.35
CA ALA A 82 -6.33 4.05 -4.05
C ALA A 82 -7.86 4.13 -4.00
N LEU A 83 -8.52 3.31 -3.18
CA LEU A 83 -9.98 3.18 -3.12
C LEU A 83 -10.62 3.08 -4.51
N THR A 84 -10.05 2.20 -5.32
CA THR A 84 -10.48 1.88 -6.68
C THR A 84 -10.82 0.38 -6.76
N PRO A 85 -12.01 -0.04 -6.26
CA PRO A 85 -12.33 -1.47 -6.12
C PRO A 85 -12.25 -2.24 -7.44
N SER A 86 -12.65 -1.61 -8.56
CA SER A 86 -12.55 -2.23 -9.87
C SER A 86 -11.12 -2.60 -10.26
N LEU A 87 -10.12 -1.79 -9.88
CA LEU A 87 -8.72 -2.09 -10.10
C LEU A 87 -8.25 -3.23 -9.19
N ALA A 88 -8.61 -3.20 -7.91
CA ALA A 88 -8.31 -4.24 -6.95
C ALA A 88 -8.87 -5.61 -7.39
N ASP A 89 -10.12 -5.63 -7.89
CA ASP A 89 -10.78 -6.83 -8.43
C ASP A 89 -10.05 -7.37 -9.67
N SER A 90 -9.64 -6.49 -10.59
CA SER A 90 -8.85 -6.87 -11.76
C SER A 90 -7.50 -7.48 -11.39
N VAL A 91 -6.81 -6.91 -10.38
CA VAL A 91 -5.56 -7.48 -9.86
C VAL A 91 -5.81 -8.85 -9.22
N ALA A 92 -6.84 -8.97 -8.38
CA ALA A 92 -7.21 -10.23 -7.73
C ALA A 92 -7.53 -11.32 -8.76
N ALA A 93 -8.30 -10.99 -9.80
CA ALA A 93 -8.66 -11.90 -10.87
C ALA A 93 -7.44 -12.38 -11.65
N ALA A 94 -6.50 -11.48 -11.98
CA ALA A 94 -5.26 -11.81 -12.66
C ALA A 94 -4.37 -12.76 -11.83
N LEU A 95 -4.20 -12.49 -10.54
CA LEU A 95 -3.40 -13.35 -9.65
C LEU A 95 -4.02 -14.75 -9.49
N ARG A 96 -5.35 -14.84 -9.37
CA ARG A 96 -6.04 -16.14 -9.33
C ARG A 96 -5.87 -16.91 -10.64
N ALA A 97 -5.97 -16.24 -11.79
CA ALA A 97 -5.74 -16.88 -13.08
C ALA A 97 -4.31 -17.41 -13.21
N LEU A 98 -3.32 -16.61 -12.80
CA LEU A 98 -1.91 -16.98 -12.78
C LEU A 98 -1.63 -18.20 -11.88
N SER A 99 -2.28 -18.26 -10.71
CA SER A 99 -2.22 -19.42 -9.82
C SER A 99 -2.78 -20.69 -10.47
N ASN A 100 -3.88 -20.57 -11.22
CA ASN A 100 -4.53 -21.72 -11.86
C ASN A 100 -3.71 -22.30 -13.02
N THR A 101 -2.90 -21.49 -13.70
CA THR A 101 -2.05 -21.93 -14.82
C THR A 101 -0.66 -22.39 -14.37
N ALA A 102 -0.25 -22.06 -13.14
CA ALA A 102 1.06 -22.41 -12.57
C ALA A 102 2.24 -21.96 -13.46
N SER A 103 2.10 -20.78 -14.08
CA SER A 103 2.95 -20.35 -15.19
C SER A 103 4.34 -19.84 -14.80
N VAL A 104 4.57 -19.51 -13.52
CA VAL A 104 5.79 -18.81 -13.09
C VAL A 104 6.47 -19.56 -11.93
N PRO A 105 7.03 -20.76 -12.19
CA PRO A 105 7.82 -21.46 -11.18
C PRO A 105 9.06 -20.64 -10.84
N PHE A 106 9.45 -20.64 -9.57
CA PHE A 106 10.76 -20.15 -9.16
C PHE A 106 11.64 -21.32 -8.74
N GLY A 107 12.88 -21.32 -9.23
CA GLY A 107 13.90 -22.26 -8.75
C GLY A 107 14.45 -21.82 -7.40
N GLY A 108 14.88 -22.79 -6.57
CA GLY A 108 15.49 -22.55 -5.27
C GLY A 108 15.18 -23.68 -4.28
N ASP A 109 15.78 -23.60 -3.09
CA ASP A 109 15.56 -24.58 -2.01
C ASP A 109 14.27 -24.30 -1.23
N ALA A 110 13.74 -23.07 -1.32
CA ALA A 110 12.50 -22.71 -0.65
C ALA A 110 11.28 -23.29 -1.38
N GLU A 111 10.40 -23.97 -0.65
CA GLU A 111 9.14 -24.48 -1.19
C GLU A 111 8.15 -23.35 -1.52
N SER A 112 8.19 -22.28 -0.73
CA SER A 112 7.35 -21.09 -0.93
C SER A 112 8.06 -19.80 -0.52
N VAL A 113 7.67 -18.69 -1.14
CA VAL A 113 8.17 -17.34 -0.86
C VAL A 113 6.99 -16.37 -0.78
N PRO A 114 6.78 -15.67 0.35
CA PRO A 114 5.78 -14.62 0.43
C PRO A 114 6.23 -13.43 -0.42
N LEU A 115 5.33 -12.95 -1.27
CA LEU A 115 5.54 -11.85 -2.20
C LEU A 115 4.67 -10.65 -1.81
N VAL A 116 5.21 -9.46 -2.04
CA VAL A 116 4.45 -8.22 -2.17
C VAL A 116 4.55 -7.73 -3.61
N MET A 117 3.39 -7.37 -4.16
CA MET A 117 3.25 -6.86 -5.51
C MET A 117 2.62 -5.48 -5.42
N GLU A 118 3.29 -4.47 -5.96
CA GLU A 118 2.80 -3.10 -5.94
C GLU A 118 2.53 -2.63 -7.36
N LEU A 119 1.28 -2.22 -7.60
CA LEU A 119 0.88 -1.51 -8.80
C LEU A 119 0.78 -0.04 -8.43
N THR A 120 1.69 0.78 -8.93
CA THR A 120 1.77 2.22 -8.68
C THR A 120 1.72 2.99 -9.99
N ALA A 121 1.42 4.29 -9.91
CA ALA A 121 1.60 5.20 -11.03
C ALA A 121 3.11 5.47 -11.26
N GLU A 122 3.54 5.40 -12.52
CA GLU A 122 4.91 5.73 -12.92
C GLU A 122 5.11 7.26 -12.82
N GLU A 123 5.83 7.72 -11.81
CA GLU A 123 6.12 9.15 -11.60
C GLU A 123 7.32 9.62 -12.43
N TYR A 124 8.32 8.75 -12.61
CA TYR A 124 9.58 9.05 -13.28
C TYR A 124 9.86 8.01 -14.37
N PRO A 125 9.52 8.31 -15.64
CA PRO A 125 9.64 7.33 -16.72
C PRO A 125 11.08 6.94 -17.06
N ASP A 126 12.06 7.71 -16.59
CA ASP A 126 13.50 7.49 -16.79
C ASP A 126 14.17 6.86 -15.56
N SER A 127 13.41 6.31 -14.62
CA SER A 127 13.94 5.62 -13.45
C SER A 127 14.66 4.30 -13.82
N VAL A 128 15.70 3.96 -13.05
CA VAL A 128 16.47 2.71 -13.21
C VAL A 128 16.39 1.92 -11.90
N PRO A 129 15.91 0.66 -11.91
CA PRO A 129 15.44 -0.10 -13.07
C PRO A 129 14.10 0.43 -13.62
N PRO A 130 13.82 0.25 -14.93
CA PRO A 130 12.57 0.68 -15.52
C PRO A 130 11.39 -0.08 -14.91
N GLU A 131 10.35 0.65 -14.53
CA GLU A 131 9.11 0.04 -14.03
C GLU A 131 8.49 -0.92 -15.06
N ARG A 132 7.96 -2.05 -14.59
CA ARG A 132 7.21 -2.97 -15.45
C ARG A 132 5.79 -2.44 -15.65
N ARG A 133 5.54 -1.84 -16.81
CA ARG A 133 4.23 -1.27 -17.17
C ARG A 133 3.20 -2.37 -17.37
N VAL A 134 2.03 -2.23 -16.72
CA VAL A 134 0.91 -3.18 -16.83
C VAL A 134 -0.18 -2.63 -17.75
N PHE A 135 -0.59 -1.39 -17.53
CA PHE A 135 -1.59 -0.70 -18.32
C PHE A 135 -1.30 0.80 -18.35
N LYS A 136 -2.04 1.54 -19.19
CA LYS A 136 -1.95 3.00 -19.30
C LYS A 136 -3.31 3.62 -19.04
N ALA A 137 -3.34 4.66 -18.21
CA ALA A 137 -4.51 5.47 -17.97
C ALA A 137 -4.19 6.96 -18.16
N LYS A 138 -5.21 7.75 -18.50
CA LYS A 138 -5.14 9.21 -18.43
C LYS A 138 -5.79 9.64 -17.13
N VAL A 139 -5.02 10.30 -16.27
CA VAL A 139 -5.46 10.71 -14.94
C VAL A 139 -5.46 12.24 -14.85
N PRO A 140 -6.51 12.87 -14.31
CA PRO A 140 -6.55 14.32 -14.13
C PRO A 140 -5.45 14.80 -13.17
N ARG A 141 -4.88 15.97 -13.48
CA ARG A 141 -4.02 16.73 -12.57
C ARG A 141 -4.71 18.05 -12.25
N TYR A 142 -4.67 18.43 -10.98
CA TYR A 142 -5.33 19.61 -10.47
C TYR A 142 -4.29 20.62 -9.99
N ASN A 143 -4.20 21.75 -10.69
CA ASN A 143 -3.32 22.87 -10.34
C ASN A 143 -3.99 23.78 -9.28
N VAL A 144 -4.46 23.19 -8.19
CA VAL A 144 -5.04 23.91 -7.05
C VAL A 144 -4.37 23.42 -5.76
N PRO A 145 -4.11 24.29 -4.77
CA PRO A 145 -3.33 23.92 -3.60
C PRO A 145 -3.86 22.65 -2.93
N PHE A 146 -2.97 21.69 -2.71
CA PHE A 146 -3.30 20.45 -2.01
C PHE A 146 -2.73 20.49 -0.59
N ARG A 147 -3.47 19.99 0.38
CA ARG A 147 -3.01 19.81 1.77
C ARG A 147 -3.32 18.38 2.21
N TYR A 148 -2.33 17.70 2.75
CA TYR A 148 -2.52 16.36 3.31
C TYR A 148 -3.40 16.38 4.56
N ALA A 149 -3.99 15.22 4.85
CA ALA A 149 -4.68 14.99 6.10
C ALA A 149 -3.70 15.11 7.27
N THR A 150 -4.21 15.50 8.44
CA THR A 150 -3.40 15.68 9.65
C THR A 150 -4.02 14.97 10.83
N MET A 151 -3.16 14.51 11.73
CA MET A 151 -3.59 13.90 12.99
C MET A 151 -4.36 14.90 13.85
N PRO A 152 -5.31 14.44 14.68
CA PRO A 152 -5.88 15.30 15.71
C PRO A 152 -4.79 15.74 16.69
N ALA A 153 -4.98 16.91 17.32
CA ALA A 153 -4.01 17.47 18.27
C ALA A 153 -3.73 16.55 19.48
N ALA A 154 -4.71 15.74 19.88
CA ALA A 154 -4.55 14.73 20.93
C ALA A 154 -3.68 13.53 20.52
N GLY A 155 -3.36 13.41 19.23
CA GLY A 155 -2.68 12.25 18.68
C GLY A 155 -3.60 11.02 18.55
N VAL A 156 -2.97 9.87 18.30
CA VAL A 156 -3.63 8.57 18.26
C VAL A 156 -3.37 7.86 19.58
N ASP A 157 -4.42 7.55 20.33
CA ASP A 157 -4.33 6.94 21.66
C ASP A 157 -4.15 5.41 21.57
N ALA A 158 -2.98 4.98 21.08
CA ALA A 158 -2.63 3.57 21.02
C ALA A 158 -2.08 3.08 22.37
N ALA A 159 -2.80 2.15 23.01
CA ALA A 159 -2.46 1.62 24.31
C ALA A 159 -1.15 0.81 24.29
N PHE A 160 -0.25 1.02 25.25
CA PHE A 160 0.92 0.15 25.39
C PHE A 160 0.49 -1.26 25.83
N PRO A 161 0.73 -2.33 25.05
CA PRO A 161 0.25 -3.68 25.37
C PRO A 161 0.81 -4.21 26.70
N PHE A 162 -0.03 -4.87 27.48
CA PHE A 162 0.33 -5.36 28.81
C PHE A 162 1.47 -6.40 28.78
N THR A 163 1.43 -7.32 27.81
CA THR A 163 2.47 -8.34 27.56
C THR A 163 3.82 -7.69 27.27
N ALA A 164 3.86 -6.70 26.38
CA ALA A 164 5.08 -5.95 26.05
C ALA A 164 5.59 -5.15 27.26
N ARG A 165 4.69 -4.64 28.11
CA ARG A 165 5.06 -3.90 29.33
C ARG A 165 5.75 -4.82 30.33
N LEU A 166 5.20 -6.00 30.58
CA LEU A 166 5.80 -7.01 31.45
C LEU A 166 7.17 -7.47 30.94
N ALA A 167 7.34 -7.53 29.61
CA ALA A 167 8.60 -7.90 28.98
C ALA A 167 9.63 -6.76 28.90
N GLY A 168 9.24 -5.50 29.19
CA GLY A 168 10.11 -4.34 29.05
C GLY A 168 10.53 -4.07 27.60
N VAL A 169 9.66 -4.37 26.62
CA VAL A 169 9.96 -4.24 25.18
C VAL A 169 9.18 -3.10 24.56
N GLY A 170 9.86 -2.23 23.81
CA GLY A 170 9.25 -1.24 22.92
C GLY A 170 9.36 -1.65 21.45
N ASP A 171 8.65 -0.96 20.57
CA ASP A 171 8.70 -1.20 19.11
C ASP A 171 8.29 0.06 18.34
N SER A 172 8.44 0.03 17.02
CA SER A 172 7.77 0.97 16.13
C SER A 172 6.95 0.26 15.06
N VAL A 173 5.69 0.67 14.94
CA VAL A 173 4.74 0.17 13.96
C VAL A 173 4.57 1.22 12.87
N THR A 174 4.69 0.84 11.61
CA THR A 174 4.44 1.70 10.46
C THR A 174 3.25 1.15 9.68
N ILE A 175 2.20 1.96 9.54
CA ILE A 175 0.99 1.61 8.80
C ILE A 175 0.77 2.63 7.70
N ALA A 176 0.37 2.18 6.52
CA ALA A 176 -0.17 3.03 5.47
C ALA A 176 -1.69 2.84 5.38
N PHE A 177 -2.42 3.92 5.20
CA PHE A 177 -3.89 3.92 5.17
C PHE A 177 -4.41 5.15 4.46
N THR A 178 -5.65 5.10 4.00
CA THR A 178 -6.35 6.22 3.39
C THR A 178 -7.26 6.88 4.41
N VAL A 179 -7.11 8.20 4.55
CA VAL A 179 -8.05 9.05 5.28
C VAL A 179 -9.07 9.58 4.29
N ASP A 180 -10.35 9.32 4.53
CA ASP A 180 -11.46 9.79 3.72
C ASP A 180 -11.73 11.29 3.88
N ALA A 181 -12.56 11.83 2.98
CA ALA A 181 -12.99 13.24 3.03
C ALA A 181 -13.75 13.61 4.33
N ASN A 182 -14.27 12.63 5.07
CA ASN A 182 -14.92 12.83 6.37
C ASN A 182 -13.95 12.72 7.58
N GLY A 183 -12.66 12.47 7.32
CA GLY A 183 -11.62 12.28 8.33
C GLY A 183 -11.57 10.89 8.98
N MET A 184 -12.38 9.94 8.52
CA MET A 184 -12.28 8.53 8.95
C MET A 184 -11.24 7.80 8.12
N ILE A 185 -10.75 6.68 8.62
CA ILE A 185 -9.88 5.78 7.84
C ILE A 185 -10.75 4.78 7.07
N ALA A 186 -10.44 4.57 5.80
CA ALA A 186 -11.02 3.52 4.98
C ALA A 186 -10.37 2.16 5.34
N PRO A 187 -11.08 1.22 5.99
CA PRO A 187 -10.48 -0.02 6.51
C PRO A 187 -9.81 -0.90 5.44
N GLU A 188 -10.34 -0.92 4.22
CA GLU A 188 -9.84 -1.67 3.07
C GLU A 188 -8.48 -1.20 2.55
N SER A 189 -8.06 0.00 2.96
CA SER A 189 -6.80 0.63 2.55
C SER A 189 -5.65 0.40 3.55
N LEU A 190 -5.95 -0.23 4.69
CA LEU A 190 -5.00 -0.48 5.77
C LEU A 190 -3.92 -1.47 5.32
N GLU A 191 -2.68 -1.05 5.50
CA GLU A 191 -1.49 -1.79 5.11
C GLU A 191 -0.47 -1.75 6.24
N LEU A 192 -0.10 -2.92 6.75
CA LEU A 192 1.02 -3.04 7.69
C LEU A 192 2.34 -2.99 6.92
N VAL A 193 2.99 -1.82 6.90
CA VAL A 193 4.26 -1.64 6.19
C VAL A 193 5.43 -2.23 6.96
N ARG A 194 5.45 -2.05 8.30
CA ARG A 194 6.52 -2.58 9.16
C ARG A 194 6.05 -2.69 10.60
N ALA A 195 6.35 -3.81 11.24
CA ALA A 195 6.33 -3.98 12.68
C ALA A 195 7.24 -5.15 13.07
N THR A 196 7.60 -5.25 14.34
CA THR A 196 8.32 -6.40 14.88
C THR A 196 7.46 -7.18 15.87
N TYR A 197 6.58 -6.51 16.60
CA TYR A 197 5.71 -7.14 17.61
C TYR A 197 4.23 -7.02 17.26
N ARG A 198 3.53 -8.15 17.22
CA ARG A 198 2.11 -8.23 16.85
C ARG A 198 1.20 -7.41 17.77
N ASP A 199 1.45 -7.43 19.08
CA ASP A 199 0.55 -6.77 20.04
C ASP A 199 0.53 -5.24 19.87
N PHE A 200 1.64 -4.63 19.44
CA PHE A 200 1.66 -3.21 19.10
C PHE A 200 0.85 -2.92 17.83
N VAL A 201 0.86 -3.82 16.85
CA VAL A 201 0.02 -3.68 15.66
C VAL A 201 -1.45 -3.67 16.04
N SER A 202 -1.90 -4.63 16.85
CA SER A 202 -3.29 -4.68 17.32
C SER A 202 -3.70 -3.41 18.05
N SER A 203 -2.84 -2.91 18.94
CA SER A 203 -3.08 -1.65 19.66
C SER A 203 -3.24 -0.45 18.72
N VAL A 204 -2.37 -0.32 17.72
CA VAL A 204 -2.47 0.77 16.74
C VAL A 204 -3.75 0.65 15.92
N LEU A 205 -4.10 -0.55 15.44
CA LEU A 205 -5.32 -0.76 14.64
C LEU A 205 -6.59 -0.41 15.43
N ASP A 206 -6.66 -0.80 16.71
CA ASP A 206 -7.79 -0.46 17.60
C ASP A 206 -7.93 1.05 17.82
N ALA A 207 -6.82 1.76 17.94
CA ALA A 207 -6.79 3.21 18.10
C ALA A 207 -7.15 3.94 16.79
N LEU A 208 -6.61 3.48 15.67
CA LEU A 208 -6.90 4.02 14.34
C LEU A 208 -8.39 3.93 14.01
N GLY A 209 -9.05 2.81 14.32
CA GLY A 209 -10.49 2.62 14.07
C GLY A 209 -11.39 3.61 14.83
N LYS A 210 -10.87 4.27 15.87
CA LYS A 210 -11.60 5.25 16.70
C LYS A 210 -11.14 6.68 16.44
N THR A 211 -10.06 6.87 15.69
CA THR A 211 -9.45 8.17 15.46
C THR A 211 -10.15 8.89 14.31
N ARG A 212 -10.47 10.17 14.52
CA ARG A 212 -10.90 11.07 13.45
C ARG A 212 -9.78 12.05 13.11
N TYR A 213 -9.32 12.01 11.87
CA TYR A 213 -8.32 12.89 11.30
C TYR A 213 -8.97 14.19 10.81
N HIS A 214 -8.14 15.23 10.66
CA HIS A 214 -8.51 16.33 9.79
C HIS A 214 -8.27 15.89 8.34
N PRO A 215 -9.28 15.97 7.45
CA PRO A 215 -9.18 15.45 6.10
C PRO A 215 -8.16 16.23 5.27
N ALA A 216 -7.75 15.63 4.15
CA ALA A 216 -7.01 16.35 3.13
C ALA A 216 -7.92 17.31 2.38
N TYR A 217 -7.32 18.33 1.76
CA TYR A 217 -8.04 19.33 0.99
C TYR A 217 -7.36 19.55 -0.35
N LEU A 218 -8.17 19.62 -1.40
CA LEU A 218 -7.78 20.09 -2.72
C LEU A 218 -8.53 21.40 -2.99
N GLY A 219 -7.86 22.53 -2.82
CA GLY A 219 -8.52 23.82 -2.62
C GLY A 219 -9.33 23.81 -1.30
N ASP A 220 -10.62 24.12 -1.39
CA ASP A 220 -11.55 24.06 -0.25
C ASP A 220 -12.36 22.75 -0.19
N CYS A 221 -12.13 21.83 -1.14
CA CYS A 221 -12.84 20.56 -1.21
C CYS A 221 -12.13 19.50 -0.36
N PRO A 222 -12.80 18.89 0.64
CA PRO A 222 -12.23 17.75 1.35
C PRO A 222 -12.13 16.55 0.42
N VAL A 223 -11.00 15.84 0.45
CA VAL A 223 -10.71 14.70 -0.42
C VAL A 223 -10.08 13.57 0.37
N ALA A 224 -10.16 12.34 -0.15
CA ALA A 224 -9.43 11.23 0.43
C ALA A 224 -7.94 11.34 0.10
N THR A 225 -7.06 10.92 1.01
CA THR A 225 -5.62 10.85 0.76
C THR A 225 -4.97 9.66 1.46
N ARG A 226 -3.93 9.09 0.85
CA ARG A 226 -3.14 8.03 1.46
C ARG A 226 -2.05 8.63 2.35
N MET A 227 -1.94 8.13 3.58
CA MET A 227 -0.95 8.50 4.56
C MET A 227 -0.09 7.27 4.91
N LYS A 228 1.14 7.53 5.35
CA LYS A 228 2.03 6.53 5.98
C LYS A 228 2.50 7.09 7.30
N GLN A 229 2.18 6.39 8.39
CA GLN A 229 2.43 6.87 9.75
C GLN A 229 3.21 5.84 10.56
N ARG A 230 4.22 6.33 11.28
CA ARG A 230 5.01 5.54 12.23
C ARG A 230 4.59 5.87 13.66
N PHE A 231 4.24 4.84 14.42
CA PHE A 231 3.91 4.87 15.83
C PHE A 231 5.11 4.34 16.61
N LEU A 232 5.60 5.09 17.59
CA LEU A 232 6.75 4.68 18.41
C LEU A 232 6.27 4.40 19.83
N PHE A 233 6.48 3.17 20.29
CA PHE A 233 6.20 2.74 21.65
C PHE A 233 7.50 2.70 22.44
N LYS A 234 7.64 3.60 23.40
CA LYS A 234 8.75 3.61 24.36
C LYS A 234 8.31 2.89 25.63
N VAL A 235 9.19 2.07 26.19
CA VAL A 235 8.96 1.41 27.47
C VAL A 235 8.67 2.50 28.52
N PRO A 236 7.55 2.42 29.26
CA PRO A 236 7.26 3.36 30.33
C PRO A 236 8.34 3.27 31.43
N ASP A 237 8.72 4.42 31.98
CA ASP A 237 9.60 4.48 33.16
C ASP A 237 8.94 3.84 34.40
#